data_AF-A0A7S0JYI5-F1
#
_entry.id   AF-A0A7S0JYI5-F1
#
_cell.length_a   1.000
_cell.length_b   1.000
_cell.length_c   1.000
_cell.angle_alpha   90.00
_cell.angle_beta   90.00
_cell.angle_gamma   90.00
#
_symmetry.space_group_name_H-M   'P 1'
#
loop_
_entity.id
_entity.type
_entity.pdbx_description
1 polymer ?
#
loop_
_entity_poly.entity_id
_entity_poly.type
_entity_poly.pdbx_seq_one_letter_code
_entity_poly.pdbx_strand_id
1 'polypeptide(L)'
;LAGALDGEVARSLQADLVKRLDDADDGVRLRACALIAAFSRCAPPAELKGAPCQWSVDALLVHADDPDPTIAAAAAAAAEQWVAVDPSYVLRAARDNRAKHRAPDMCDRLAALARAAGGSSDSA
;
A
#
# COMPACT_ATOMS: atom_id res chain seq x y z
N LEU A 1 -13.02 11.22 -17.75
CA LEU A 1 -11.79 10.84 -18.48
C LEU A 1 -12.08 9.57 -19.26
N ALA A 2 -12.06 9.64 -20.58
CA ALA A 2 -11.99 8.43 -21.41
C ALA A 2 -10.59 7.80 -21.20
N GLY A 3 -10.54 6.51 -20.86
CA GLY A 3 -9.31 5.81 -20.46
C GLY A 3 -9.22 5.42 -18.97
N ALA A 4 -10.31 5.59 -18.19
CA ALA A 4 -10.39 5.00 -16.86
C ALA A 4 -10.48 3.47 -16.99
N LEU A 5 -9.61 2.74 -16.31
CA LEU A 5 -9.80 1.31 -16.06
C LEU A 5 -11.21 1.13 -15.49
N ASP A 6 -11.99 0.22 -16.06
CA ASP A 6 -13.27 -0.11 -15.47
C ASP A 6 -13.05 -0.69 -14.06
N GLY A 7 -14.03 -0.53 -13.17
CA GLY A 7 -13.87 -0.89 -11.75
C GLY A 7 -13.65 -2.39 -11.52
N GLU A 8 -14.10 -3.25 -12.43
CA GLU A 8 -13.86 -4.68 -12.35
C GLU A 8 -12.42 -5.04 -12.75
N VAL A 9 -11.93 -4.51 -13.86
CA VAL A 9 -10.55 -4.64 -14.33
C VAL A 9 -9.59 -4.01 -13.35
N ALA A 10 -9.91 -2.86 -12.76
CA ALA A 10 -9.09 -2.25 -11.71
C ALA A 10 -8.93 -3.18 -10.50
N ARG A 11 -10.02 -3.82 -10.04
CA ARG A 11 -9.96 -4.79 -8.93
C ARG A 11 -9.24 -6.08 -9.31
N SER A 12 -9.46 -6.59 -10.52
CA SER A 12 -8.73 -7.75 -11.03
C SER A 12 -7.23 -7.48 -11.09
N LEU A 13 -6.84 -6.33 -11.65
CA LEU A 13 -5.45 -5.93 -11.76
C LEU A 13 -4.82 -5.71 -10.38
N GLN A 14 -5.55 -5.09 -9.43
CA GLN A 14 -5.10 -4.95 -8.05
C GLN A 14 -4.77 -6.31 -7.42
N ALA A 15 -5.67 -7.28 -7.55
CA ALA A 15 -5.46 -8.62 -7.02
C ALA A 15 -4.25 -9.31 -7.68
N ASP A 16 -4.10 -9.18 -9.00
CA ASP A 16 -2.98 -9.79 -9.72
C ASP A 16 -1.64 -9.14 -9.40
N LEU A 17 -1.60 -7.84 -9.15
CA LEU A 17 -0.42 -7.13 -8.70
C LEU A 17 0.00 -7.57 -7.29
N VAL A 18 -0.94 -7.70 -6.36
CA VAL A 18 -0.65 -8.16 -4.99
C VAL A 18 -0.05 -9.57 -5.00
N LYS A 19 -0.57 -10.48 -5.84
CA LYS A 19 -0.01 -11.84 -6.01
C LYS A 19 1.45 -11.85 -6.50
N ARG A 20 1.96 -10.78 -7.11
CA ARG A 20 3.36 -10.70 -7.56
C ARG A 20 4.33 -10.37 -6.43
N LEU A 21 3.85 -10.01 -5.25
CA LEU A 21 4.72 -9.81 -4.08
C LEU A 21 5.27 -11.12 -3.51
N ASP A 22 4.55 -12.24 -3.72
CA ASP A 22 4.93 -13.61 -3.35
C ASP A 22 5.69 -14.36 -4.46
N ASP A 23 6.16 -13.66 -5.49
CA ASP A 23 6.93 -14.28 -6.57
C ASP A 23 8.28 -14.81 -6.06
N ALA A 24 8.81 -15.86 -6.70
CA ALA A 24 10.11 -16.43 -6.33
C ALA A 24 11.29 -15.56 -6.79
N ASP A 25 11.06 -14.66 -7.75
CA ASP A 25 12.06 -13.74 -8.28
C ASP A 25 11.97 -12.36 -7.62
N ASP A 26 13.04 -11.96 -6.91
CA ASP A 26 13.10 -10.67 -6.22
C ASP A 26 12.95 -9.47 -7.17
N GLY A 27 13.40 -9.58 -8.41
CA GLY A 27 13.18 -8.57 -9.44
C GLY A 27 11.69 -8.39 -9.77
N VAL A 28 10.90 -9.46 -9.78
CA VAL A 28 9.43 -9.39 -9.93
C VAL A 28 8.81 -8.72 -8.71
N ARG A 29 9.21 -9.11 -7.50
CA ARG A 29 8.69 -8.55 -6.24
C ARG A 29 8.95 -7.04 -6.14
N LEU A 30 10.16 -6.59 -6.50
CA LEU A 30 10.52 -5.17 -6.55
C LEU A 30 9.67 -4.39 -7.56
N ARG A 31 9.48 -4.95 -8.77
CA ARG A 31 8.62 -4.33 -9.80
C ARG A 31 7.16 -4.32 -9.35
N ALA A 32 6.70 -5.35 -8.65
CA ALA A 32 5.35 -5.41 -8.09
C ALA A 32 5.13 -4.29 -7.07
N CYS A 33 6.08 -4.06 -6.15
CA CYS A 33 6.01 -2.93 -5.22
C CYS A 33 5.87 -1.59 -5.96
N ALA A 34 6.70 -1.36 -6.98
CA ALA A 34 6.65 -0.13 -7.78
C ALA A 34 5.34 0.03 -8.56
N LEU A 35 4.81 -1.07 -9.12
CA LEU A 35 3.55 -1.07 -9.85
C LEU A 35 2.35 -0.84 -8.92
N ILE A 36 2.31 -1.48 -7.75
CA ILE A 36 1.27 -1.28 -6.74
C ILE A 36 1.27 0.18 -6.26
N ALA A 37 2.45 0.74 -6.02
CA ALA A 37 2.61 2.15 -5.67
C ALA A 37 2.12 3.10 -6.75
N ALA A 38 2.41 2.82 -8.03
CA ALA A 38 1.91 3.61 -9.15
C ALA A 38 0.40 3.46 -9.33
N PHE A 39 -0.10 2.24 -9.15
CA PHE A 39 -1.50 1.91 -9.28
C PHE A 39 -2.37 2.68 -8.28
N SER A 40 -1.93 2.83 -7.02
CA SER A 40 -2.65 3.62 -6.00
C SER A 40 -2.83 5.09 -6.37
N ARG A 41 -1.99 5.64 -7.26
CA ARG A 41 -2.06 7.02 -7.73
C ARG A 41 -2.87 7.19 -9.01
N CYS A 42 -3.00 6.14 -9.81
CA CYS A 42 -3.58 6.23 -11.15
C CYS A 42 -4.98 5.61 -11.26
N ALA A 43 -5.32 4.61 -10.45
CA ALA A 43 -6.65 4.02 -10.46
C ALA A 43 -7.68 4.93 -9.74
N PRO A 44 -8.97 4.85 -10.11
CA PRO A 44 -10.00 5.67 -9.48
C PRO A 44 -10.05 5.43 -7.96
N PRO A 45 -9.86 6.47 -7.10
CA PRO A 45 -9.78 6.26 -5.65
C PRO A 45 -11.03 5.59 -5.05
N ALA A 46 -12.21 5.80 -5.64
CA ALA A 46 -13.45 5.15 -5.22
C ALA A 46 -13.40 3.62 -5.37
N GLU A 47 -12.71 3.11 -6.39
CA GLU A 47 -12.55 1.67 -6.65
C GLU A 47 -11.46 1.04 -5.79
N LEU A 48 -10.55 1.85 -5.23
CA LEU A 48 -9.45 1.38 -4.40
C LEU A 48 -9.76 1.42 -2.90
N LYS A 49 -10.75 2.19 -2.46
CA LYS A 49 -11.18 2.23 -1.05
C LYS A 49 -11.82 0.91 -0.61
N GLY A 50 -11.83 0.67 0.70
CA GLY A 50 -12.32 -0.59 1.26
C GLY A 50 -11.38 -1.75 0.93
N ALA A 51 -11.92 -2.95 0.68
CA ALA A 51 -11.16 -4.19 0.56
C ALA A 51 -9.89 -4.13 -0.31
N PRO A 52 -9.87 -3.49 -1.49
CA PRO A 52 -8.65 -3.38 -2.31
C PRO A 52 -7.50 -2.65 -1.62
N CYS A 53 -7.78 -1.55 -0.91
CA CYS A 53 -6.79 -0.86 -0.07
C CYS A 53 -6.34 -1.75 1.07
N GLN A 54 -7.27 -2.45 1.73
CA GLN A 54 -6.95 -3.30 2.88
C GLN A 54 -5.99 -4.41 2.49
N TRP A 55 -6.31 -5.16 1.44
CA TRP A 55 -5.47 -6.24 0.94
C TRP A 55 -4.12 -5.75 0.43
N SER A 56 -4.07 -4.60 -0.25
CA SER A 56 -2.81 -4.04 -0.74
C SER A 56 -1.90 -3.60 0.41
N VAL A 57 -2.44 -2.86 1.38
CA VAL A 57 -1.68 -2.37 2.53
C VAL A 57 -1.22 -3.52 3.41
N ASP A 58 -2.08 -4.49 3.71
CA ASP A 58 -1.74 -5.63 4.54
C ASP A 58 -0.64 -6.49 3.89
N ALA A 59 -0.76 -6.76 2.59
CA ALA A 59 0.28 -7.49 1.86
C ALA A 59 1.61 -6.73 1.84
N LEU A 60 1.59 -5.43 1.53
CA LEU A 60 2.79 -4.61 1.55
C LEU A 60 3.44 -4.55 2.93
N LEU A 61 2.67 -4.53 4.03
CA LEU A 61 3.22 -4.56 5.38
C LEU A 61 3.85 -5.92 5.73
N VAL A 62 3.33 -7.04 5.20
CA VAL A 62 4.00 -8.34 5.32
C VAL A 62 5.37 -8.30 4.63
N HIS A 63 5.43 -7.78 3.41
CA HIS A 63 6.70 -7.70 2.66
C HIS A 63 7.62 -6.56 3.11
N ALA A 64 7.10 -5.55 3.81
CA ALA A 64 7.93 -4.57 4.47
C ALA A 64 8.73 -5.18 5.62
N ASP A 65 8.32 -6.35 6.14
CA ASP A 65 9.01 -7.13 7.17
C ASP A 65 10.03 -8.14 6.63
N ASP A 66 10.30 -8.10 5.32
CA ASP A 66 11.20 -9.01 4.62
C ASP A 66 12.63 -8.98 5.19
N PRO A 67 13.34 -10.11 5.26
CA PRO A 67 14.76 -10.13 5.63
C PRO A 67 15.69 -9.43 4.65
N ASP A 68 15.34 -9.32 3.37
CA ASP A 68 16.05 -8.51 2.40
C ASP A 68 15.68 -7.02 2.58
N PRO A 69 16.63 -6.17 2.98
CA PRO A 69 16.36 -4.75 3.21
C PRO A 69 15.90 -4.00 1.95
N THR A 70 16.24 -4.49 0.76
CA THR A 70 15.83 -3.90 -0.52
C THR A 70 14.35 -4.11 -0.76
N ILE A 71 13.85 -5.34 -0.52
CA ILE A 71 12.44 -5.68 -0.63
C ILE A 71 11.65 -4.96 0.45
N ALA A 72 12.12 -5.01 1.70
CA ALA A 72 11.50 -4.34 2.83
C ALA A 72 11.31 -2.84 2.57
N ALA A 73 12.37 -2.16 2.09
CA ALA A 73 12.31 -0.74 1.75
C ALA A 73 11.36 -0.44 0.58
N ALA A 74 11.35 -1.29 -0.46
CA ALA A 74 10.46 -1.12 -1.60
C ALA A 74 8.98 -1.27 -1.22
N ALA A 75 8.66 -2.28 -0.41
CA ALA A 75 7.30 -2.53 0.07
C ALA A 75 6.82 -1.42 1.02
N ALA A 76 7.68 -0.94 1.93
CA ALA A 76 7.38 0.19 2.80
C ALA A 76 7.10 1.48 2.00
N ALA A 77 7.95 1.80 1.03
CA ALA A 77 7.76 2.96 0.16
C ALA A 77 6.46 2.86 -0.66
N ALA A 78 6.09 1.66 -1.08
CA ALA A 78 4.81 1.42 -1.74
C ALA A 78 3.62 1.62 -0.78
N ALA A 79 3.70 1.13 0.46
CA ALA A 79 2.64 1.27 1.46
C ALA A 79 2.35 2.74 1.79
N GLU A 80 3.37 3.59 1.81
CA GLU A 80 3.21 5.04 2.00
C GLU A 80 2.29 5.68 0.94
N GLN A 81 2.30 5.18 -0.30
CA GLN A 81 1.45 5.72 -1.38
C GLN A 81 -0.04 5.44 -1.16
N TRP A 82 -0.39 4.44 -0.35
CA TRP A 82 -1.78 4.11 -0.05
C TRP A 82 -2.40 5.01 1.02
N VAL A 83 -1.60 5.85 1.69
CA VAL A 83 -2.09 6.90 2.60
C VAL A 83 -3.08 7.84 1.90
N ALA A 84 -2.85 8.14 0.61
CA ALA A 84 -3.73 9.00 -0.18
C ALA A 84 -5.08 8.35 -0.52
N VAL A 85 -5.18 7.00 -0.45
CA VAL A 85 -6.39 6.25 -0.77
C VAL A 85 -7.28 6.14 0.47
N ASP A 86 -6.73 5.65 1.59
CA ASP A 86 -7.43 5.52 2.85
C ASP A 86 -6.47 5.74 4.04
N PRO A 87 -6.29 7.00 4.47
CA PRO A 87 -5.38 7.31 5.58
C PRO A 87 -5.86 6.68 6.89
N SER A 88 -7.16 6.50 7.07
CA SER A 88 -7.71 5.92 8.30
C SER A 88 -7.33 4.45 8.44
N TYR A 89 -7.41 3.70 7.33
CA TYR A 89 -7.02 2.30 7.31
C TYR A 89 -5.51 2.15 7.49
N VAL A 90 -4.71 2.93 6.75
CA VAL A 90 -3.24 2.85 6.83
C VAL A 90 -2.74 3.15 8.24
N LEU A 91 -3.33 4.13 8.94
CA LEU A 91 -3.01 4.42 10.34
C LEU A 91 -3.28 3.21 11.24
N ARG A 92 -4.43 2.56 11.07
CA ARG A 92 -4.79 1.37 11.86
C ARG A 92 -3.83 0.23 11.58
N ALA A 93 -3.60 -0.10 10.31
CA ALA A 93 -2.73 -1.19 9.90
C ALA A 93 -1.29 -0.99 10.40
N ALA A 94 -0.76 0.24 10.34
CA ALA A 94 0.55 0.56 10.89
C ALA A 94 0.63 0.30 12.40
N ARG A 95 -0.39 0.71 13.17
CA ARG A 95 -0.46 0.48 14.62
C ARG A 95 -0.53 -1.01 14.97
N ASP A 96 -1.36 -1.76 14.26
CA ASP A 96 -1.59 -3.19 14.51
C ASP A 96 -0.34 -4.03 14.20
N ASN A 97 0.51 -3.58 13.28
CA ASN A 97 1.74 -4.28 12.92
C ASN A 97 2.97 -3.82 13.71
N ARG A 98 2.98 -2.59 14.25
CA ARG A 98 4.15 -1.99 14.93
C ARG A 98 4.84 -2.90 15.93
N ALA A 99 4.09 -3.59 16.79
CA ALA A 99 4.67 -4.37 17.89
C ALA A 99 5.29 -5.70 17.46
N LYS A 100 4.93 -6.21 16.27
CA LYS A 100 5.36 -7.52 15.75
C LYS A 100 6.30 -7.43 14.55
N HIS A 101 6.48 -6.24 13.99
CA HIS A 101 7.30 -5.98 12.83
C HIS A 101 8.77 -5.75 13.23
N ARG A 102 9.72 -6.22 12.42
CA ARG A 102 11.17 -6.04 12.57
C ARG A 102 11.62 -4.58 12.43
N ALA A 103 10.79 -3.72 11.83
CA ALA A 103 11.05 -2.30 11.59
C ALA A 103 9.93 -1.43 12.20
N PRO A 104 9.84 -1.31 13.55
CA PRO A 104 8.80 -0.52 14.21
C PRO A 104 8.82 0.96 13.80
N ASP A 105 9.99 1.52 13.50
CA ASP A 105 10.15 2.92 13.05
C ASP A 105 9.48 3.18 11.69
N MET A 106 9.43 2.17 10.81
CA MET A 106 8.71 2.25 9.54
C MET A 106 7.20 2.35 9.79
N CYS A 107 6.67 1.54 10.71
CA CYS A 107 5.26 1.65 11.11
C CYS A 107 4.96 3.02 11.76
N ASP A 108 5.87 3.56 12.56
CA ASP A 108 5.73 4.88 13.16
C ASP A 108 5.70 5.99 12.09
N ARG A 109 6.59 5.92 11.10
CA ARG A 109 6.59 6.82 9.93
C ARG A 109 5.29 6.73 9.15
N LEU A 110 4.83 5.52 8.83
CA LEU A 110 3.59 5.31 8.09
C LEU A 110 2.37 5.87 8.86
N ALA A 111 2.32 5.63 10.17
CA ALA A 111 1.29 6.17 11.04
C ALA A 111 1.35 7.71 11.15
N ALA A 112 2.54 8.33 11.10
CA ALA A 112 2.68 9.79 11.09
C ALA A 112 2.13 10.39 9.78
N LEU A 113 2.49 9.81 8.63
CA LEU A 113 1.97 10.23 7.32
C LEU A 113 0.44 10.12 7.25
N ALA A 114 -0.11 9.00 7.74
CA ALA A 114 -1.55 8.76 7.76
C ALA A 114 -2.32 9.77 8.63
N ARG A 115 -1.78 10.15 9.79
CA ARG A 115 -2.37 11.19 10.65
C ARG A 115 -2.36 12.56 9.97
N ALA A 116 -1.25 12.93 9.34
CA ALA A 116 -1.14 14.20 8.63
C ALA A 116 -2.17 14.30 7.49
N ALA A 117 -2.34 13.23 6.73
CA ALA A 117 -3.35 13.16 5.66
C ALA A 117 -4.79 13.22 6.19
N GLY A 118 -5.09 12.53 7.30
CA GLY A 118 -6.43 12.54 7.92
C GLY A 118 -6.84 13.88 8.53
N GLY A 119 -5.88 14.71 8.97
CA GLY A 119 -6.16 16.06 9.46
C GLY A 119 -6.38 17.11 8.36
N SER A 120 -6.16 16.75 7.10
CA SER A 120 -6.25 17.67 5.95
C SER A 120 -7.67 17.78 5.37
N SER A 121 -8.61 16.92 5.78
CA SER A 121 -9.97 16.83 5.23
C SER A 121 -11.04 17.64 5.99
N ASP A 122 -10.68 18.36 7.05
CA ASP A 122 -11.60 19.14 7.91
C ASP A 122 -11.51 20.67 7.67
N SER A 123 -11.02 21.12 6.50
CA SER A 123 -10.88 22.56 6.19
C SER A 123 -11.34 22.96 4.78
N ALA A 124 -12.34 22.27 4.22
CA ALA A 124 -12.99 22.66 2.97
C ALA A 124 -14.52 22.72 3.14
#